data_AF-A0A0Q6EH64-F1
#
_entry.id   AF-A0A0Q6EH64-F1
#
_cell.length_a   1.000
_cell.length_b   1.000
_cell.length_c   1.000
_cell.angle_alpha   90.00
_cell.angle_beta   90.00
_cell.angle_gamma   90.00
#
_symmetry.space_group_name_H-M   'P 1'
#
loop_
_entity.id
_entity.type
_entity.pdbx_description
1 polymer ?
#
loop_
_entity_poly.entity_id
_entity_poly.type
_entity_poly.pdbx_seq_one_letter_code
_entity_poly.pdbx_strand_id
1 'polypeptide(L)'
;MTDLALAIAHHIAVFGLVMMLATEAGALRAERPDAALLARLDAGYGGASVAVLAIGAARVVWGAKGWAFYADNPYFWWKIGAFLLVGLASIPPTRTFQRWRKAFRADAQALPPSGEVARMRLWVRAEMGLILVIVTAAAAMARWPF
;
A
#
# COMPACT_ATOMS: atom_id res chain seq x y z
N MET A 1 -6.09 16.98 -21.24
CA MET A 1 -5.77 17.46 -19.87
C MET A 1 -6.17 16.47 -18.79
N THR A 2 -7.31 15.79 -18.93
CA THR A 2 -7.77 14.73 -18.00
C THR A 2 -6.77 13.61 -17.79
N ASP A 3 -6.17 13.07 -18.86
CA ASP A 3 -5.16 12.00 -18.77
C ASP A 3 -3.94 12.42 -17.92
N LEU A 4 -3.38 13.60 -18.18
CA LEU A 4 -2.26 14.16 -17.41
C LEU A 4 -2.62 14.34 -15.93
N ALA A 5 -3.80 14.91 -15.64
CA ALA A 5 -4.25 15.10 -14.26
C ALA A 5 -4.41 13.77 -13.52
N LEU A 6 -5.01 12.76 -14.16
CA LEU A 6 -5.14 11.41 -13.60
C LEU A 6 -3.77 10.76 -13.39
N ALA A 7 -2.83 10.94 -14.32
CA ALA A 7 -1.47 10.45 -14.16
C ALA A 7 -0.78 11.09 -12.95
N ILE A 8 -0.81 12.42 -12.82
CA ILE A 8 -0.23 13.15 -11.67
C ILE A 8 -0.86 12.67 -10.36
N ALA A 9 -2.19 12.66 -10.29
CA ALA A 9 -2.93 12.22 -9.10
C ALA A 9 -2.58 10.77 -8.71
N HIS A 10 -2.44 9.88 -9.70
CA HIS A 10 -2.05 8.50 -9.44
C HIS A 10 -0.64 8.39 -8.86
N HIS A 11 0.33 9.14 -9.39
CA HIS A 11 1.69 9.13 -8.84
C HIS A 11 1.72 9.68 -7.41
N ILE A 12 1.02 10.78 -7.14
CA ILE A 12 0.90 11.34 -5.78
C ILE A 12 0.31 10.30 -4.83
N ALA A 13 -0.74 9.59 -5.24
CA ALA A 13 -1.35 8.53 -4.44
C ALA A 13 -0.38 7.37 -4.18
N VAL A 14 0.38 6.93 -5.19
CA VAL A 14 1.40 5.87 -5.06
C VAL A 14 2.52 6.32 -4.11
N PHE A 15 3.06 7.53 -4.26
CA PHE A 15 4.09 8.03 -3.35
C PHE A 15 3.55 8.21 -1.93
N GLY A 16 2.31 8.67 -1.78
CA GLY A 16 1.64 8.74 -0.48
C GLY A 16 1.51 7.37 0.18
N LEU A 17 1.12 6.35 -0.57
CA LEU A 17 1.05 4.96 -0.11
C LEU A 17 2.42 4.47 0.37
N VAL A 18 3.47 4.65 -0.45
CA VAL A 18 4.85 4.26 -0.09
C VAL A 18 5.34 5.01 1.16
N MET A 19 5.04 6.30 1.26
CA MET A 19 5.42 7.13 2.41
C MET A 19 4.75 6.64 3.70
N MET A 20 3.44 6.32 3.66
CA MET A 20 2.73 5.79 4.83
C MET A 20 3.34 4.47 5.29
N LEU A 21 3.58 3.53 4.36
CA LEU A 21 4.15 2.23 4.68
C LEU A 21 5.60 2.33 5.20
N ALA A 22 6.42 3.21 4.61
CA ALA A 22 7.77 3.45 5.08
C ALA A 22 7.80 4.08 6.48
N THR A 23 6.87 5.00 6.76
CA THR A 23 6.73 5.62 8.08
C THR A 23 6.26 4.59 9.12
N GLU A 24 5.34 3.70 8.75
CA GLU A 24 4.89 2.59 9.58
C GLU A 24 6.03 1.61 9.90
N ALA A 25 6.82 1.25 8.89
CA ALA A 25 8.02 0.43 9.06
C ALA A 25 9.01 1.08 10.04
N GLY A 26 9.17 2.41 9.96
CA GLY A 26 9.98 3.20 10.90
C GLY A 26 9.40 3.19 12.32
N ALA A 27 8.10 3.45 12.48
CA ALA A 27 7.42 3.47 13.77
C ALA A 27 7.48 2.10 14.48
N LEU A 28 7.41 1.00 13.73
CA LEU A 28 7.56 -0.35 14.28
C LEU A 28 8.96 -0.62 14.85
N ARG A 29 9.99 0.17 14.51
CA ARG A 29 11.37 0.01 15.03
C ARG A 29 11.54 0.50 16.46
N ALA A 30 10.66 1.36 16.94
CA ALA A 30 10.70 1.85 18.31
C ALA A 30 10.64 0.70 19.32
N GLU A 31 11.31 0.87 20.46
CA GLU A 31 11.24 -0.08 21.58
C GLU A 31 9.81 -0.17 22.13
N ARG A 32 9.10 0.97 22.13
CA ARG A 32 7.69 1.10 22.48
C ARG A 32 6.93 1.73 21.31
N PRO A 33 6.43 0.94 20.35
CA PRO A 33 5.69 1.47 19.22
C PRO A 33 4.38 2.13 19.67
N ASP A 34 4.11 3.33 19.19
CA ASP A 34 2.83 4.02 19.43
C ASP A 34 1.73 3.37 18.58
N ALA A 35 0.84 2.64 19.24
CA ALA A 35 -0.27 1.94 18.59
C ALA A 35 -1.30 2.88 17.95
N ALA A 36 -1.51 4.07 18.49
CA ALA A 36 -2.42 5.06 17.92
C ALA A 36 -1.84 5.64 16.62
N LEU A 37 -0.54 5.93 16.61
CA LEU A 37 0.17 6.36 15.41
C LEU A 37 0.16 5.27 14.34
N LEU A 38 0.51 4.03 14.69
CA LEU A 38 0.51 2.90 13.75
C LEU A 38 -0.86 2.69 13.11
N ALA A 39 -1.94 2.69 13.91
CA ALA A 39 -3.29 2.55 13.38
C ALA A 39 -3.72 3.74 12.48
N ARG A 40 -3.17 4.93 12.68
CA ARG A 40 -3.44 6.11 11.83
C ARG A 40 -2.65 6.05 10.53
N LEU A 41 -1.39 5.60 10.58
CA LEU A 41 -0.56 5.37 9.40
C LEU A 41 -1.15 4.26 8.53
N ASP A 42 -1.55 3.13 9.13
CA ASP A 42 -2.20 2.00 8.45
C ASP A 42 -3.53 2.43 7.80
N ALA A 43 -4.35 3.24 8.48
CA ALA A 43 -5.56 3.81 7.87
C ALA A 43 -5.23 4.75 6.67
N GLY A 44 -4.17 5.56 6.79
CA GLY A 44 -3.69 6.41 5.70
C GLY A 44 -3.17 5.62 4.50
N TYR A 45 -2.44 4.54 4.76
CA TYR A 45 -1.99 3.58 3.76
C TYR A 45 -3.17 2.90 3.05
N GLY A 46 -4.18 2.45 3.79
CA GLY A 46 -5.42 1.90 3.23
C GLY A 46 -6.15 2.91 2.34
N GLY A 47 -6.29 4.15 2.82
CA GLY A 47 -6.89 5.24 2.03
C GLY A 47 -6.12 5.55 0.74
N ALA A 48 -4.79 5.62 0.83
CA ALA A 48 -3.93 5.80 -0.33
C ALA A 48 -4.05 4.63 -1.32
N SER A 49 -4.16 3.40 -0.82
CA SER A 49 -4.36 2.19 -1.63
C SER A 49 -5.66 2.24 -2.43
N VAL A 50 -6.76 2.65 -1.79
CA VAL A 50 -8.05 2.86 -2.46
C VAL A 50 -7.94 3.95 -3.53
N ALA A 51 -7.26 5.07 -3.22
CA ALA A 51 -7.04 6.15 -4.18
C ALA A 51 -6.22 5.67 -5.41
N VAL A 52 -5.16 4.89 -5.19
CA VAL A 52 -4.37 4.30 -6.27
C VAL A 52 -5.23 3.42 -7.17
N LEU A 53 -6.08 2.55 -6.61
CA LEU A 53 -6.97 1.70 -7.40
C LEU A 53 -8.03 2.51 -8.16
N ALA A 54 -8.70 3.44 -7.49
CA ALA A 54 -9.75 4.25 -8.10
C ALA A 54 -9.21 5.10 -9.27
N ILE A 55 -8.09 5.80 -9.05
CA ILE A 55 -7.45 6.61 -10.09
C ILE A 55 -6.85 5.70 -11.17
N GLY A 56 -6.30 4.54 -10.80
CA GLY A 56 -5.78 3.55 -11.74
C GLY A 56 -6.87 3.04 -12.69
N ALA A 57 -8.04 2.69 -12.17
CA ALA A 57 -9.20 2.29 -12.96
C ALA A 57 -9.67 3.45 -13.85
N ALA A 58 -9.71 4.68 -13.32
CA ALA A 58 -10.04 5.86 -14.11
C ALA A 58 -9.08 6.05 -15.30
N ARG A 59 -7.78 5.77 -15.14
CA ARG A 59 -6.79 5.82 -16.22
C ARG A 59 -6.96 4.70 -17.25
N VAL A 60 -7.55 3.57 -16.87
CA VAL A 60 -7.86 2.47 -17.79
C VAL A 60 -9.05 2.85 -18.68
N VAL A 61 -10.06 3.51 -18.11
CA VAL A 61 -11.30 3.87 -18.82
C VAL A 61 -11.17 5.17 -19.61
N TRP A 62 -10.58 6.21 -19.01
CA TRP A 62 -10.52 7.58 -19.57
C TRP A 62 -9.11 8.04 -19.93
N GLY A 63 -8.09 7.20 -19.75
CA GLY A 63 -6.72 7.52 -20.11
C GLY A 63 -6.41 7.32 -21.60
N ALA A 64 -5.27 7.83 -22.04
CA ALA A 64 -4.92 7.94 -23.46
C ALA A 64 -4.70 6.61 -24.19
N LYS A 65 -4.42 5.51 -23.47
CA LYS A 65 -4.03 4.22 -24.09
C LYS A 65 -5.19 3.29 -24.48
N GLY A 66 -6.40 3.54 -23.96
CA GLY A 66 -7.58 2.68 -24.19
C GLY A 66 -7.48 1.28 -23.54
N TRP A 67 -8.61 0.58 -23.43
CA TRP A 67 -8.71 -0.72 -22.73
C TRP A 67 -7.81 -1.81 -23.32
N ALA A 68 -7.75 -1.92 -24.66
CA ALA A 68 -7.02 -3.00 -25.35
C ALA A 68 -5.53 -3.03 -24.95
N PHE A 69 -4.90 -1.86 -24.80
CA PHE A 69 -3.51 -1.77 -24.33
C PHE A 69 -3.30 -2.44 -22.97
N TYR A 70 -4.27 -2.34 -22.06
CA TYR A 70 -4.16 -2.94 -20.73
C TYR A 70 -4.49 -4.43 -20.74
N ALA A 71 -5.53 -4.83 -21.47
CA ALA A 71 -5.99 -6.21 -21.52
C ALA A 71 -4.94 -7.16 -22.08
N ASP A 72 -4.25 -6.74 -23.16
CA ASP A 72 -3.25 -7.55 -23.87
C ASP A 72 -1.87 -7.52 -23.19
N ASN A 73 -1.67 -6.63 -22.22
CA ASN A 73 -0.38 -6.43 -21.58
C ASN A 73 -0.23 -7.30 -20.31
N PRO A 74 0.62 -8.34 -20.31
CA PRO A 74 0.75 -9.25 -19.16
C PRO A 74 1.22 -8.53 -17.89
N TYR A 75 2.03 -7.47 -18.03
CA TYR A 75 2.52 -6.69 -16.90
C TYR A 75 1.43 -5.87 -16.22
N PHE A 76 0.33 -5.55 -16.93
CA PHE A 76 -0.85 -4.98 -16.29
C PHE A 76 -1.45 -5.97 -15.29
N TRP A 77 -1.66 -7.22 -15.69
CA TRP A 77 -2.22 -8.25 -14.81
C TRP A 77 -1.29 -8.61 -13.65
N TRP A 78 0.02 -8.67 -13.87
CA TRP A 78 0.99 -8.86 -12.78
C TRP A 78 0.94 -7.74 -11.76
N LYS A 79 0.83 -6.50 -12.22
CA LYS A 79 0.67 -5.33 -11.37
C LYS A 79 -0.62 -5.40 -10.54
N ILE A 80 -1.75 -5.76 -11.16
CA ILE A 80 -3.03 -5.92 -10.46
C ILE A 80 -2.95 -7.07 -9.44
N GLY A 81 -2.41 -8.23 -9.83
CA GLY A 81 -2.22 -9.36 -8.93
C GLY A 81 -1.34 -9.02 -7.73
N ALA A 82 -0.20 -8.35 -7.96
CA ALA A 82 0.67 -7.89 -6.88
C ALA A 82 -0.04 -6.88 -5.95
N PHE A 83 -0.84 -5.96 -6.50
CA PHE A 83 -1.63 -5.03 -5.69
C PHE A 83 -2.69 -5.73 -4.83
N LEU A 84 -3.34 -6.76 -5.36
CA LEU A 84 -4.27 -7.60 -4.59
C LEU A 84 -3.55 -8.35 -3.47
N LEU A 85 -2.36 -8.90 -3.74
CA LEU A 85 -1.54 -9.54 -2.72
C LEU A 85 -1.12 -8.57 -1.62
N VAL A 86 -0.80 -7.32 -1.95
CA VAL A 86 -0.55 -6.26 -0.97
C VAL A 86 -1.78 -6.05 -0.07
N GLY A 87 -2.97 -5.89 -0.67
CA GLY A 87 -4.21 -5.72 0.11
C GLY A 87 -4.59 -6.93 0.98
N LEU A 88 -4.22 -8.14 0.58
CA LEU A 88 -4.39 -9.34 1.43
C LEU A 88 -3.36 -9.37 2.55
N ALA A 89 -2.10 -9.04 2.24
CA ALA A 89 -1.00 -8.97 3.19
C ALA A 89 -1.18 -7.86 4.25
N SER A 90 -2.00 -6.85 3.97
CA SER A 90 -2.29 -5.76 4.90
C SER A 90 -3.31 -6.12 5.99
N ILE A 91 -4.10 -7.18 5.80
CA ILE A 91 -5.16 -7.56 6.75
C ILE A 91 -4.60 -7.87 8.15
N PRO A 92 -3.52 -8.66 8.32
CA PRO A 92 -2.95 -8.93 9.64
C PRO A 92 -2.39 -7.68 10.35
N PRO A 93 -1.58 -6.80 9.71
CA PRO A 93 -1.19 -5.50 10.27
C PRO A 93 -2.37 -4.65 10.75
N THR A 94 -3.34 -4.40 9.87
CA THR A 94 -4.52 -3.59 10.19
C THR A 94 -5.25 -4.10 11.43
N ARG A 95 -5.57 -5.41 11.47
CA ARG A 95 -6.25 -5.99 12.64
C ARG A 95 -5.42 -5.87 13.93
N THR A 96 -4.11 -6.04 13.81
CA THR A 96 -3.19 -6.01 14.95
C THR A 96 -3.07 -4.60 15.52
N PHE A 97 -2.85 -3.58 14.68
CA PHE A 97 -2.74 -2.19 15.16
C PHE A 97 -4.04 -1.67 15.74
N GLN A 98 -5.19 -2.03 15.16
CA GLN A 98 -6.49 -1.67 15.73
C GLN A 98 -6.69 -2.27 17.12
N ARG A 99 -6.28 -3.53 17.30
CA ARG A 99 -6.32 -4.21 18.60
C ARG A 99 -5.37 -3.54 19.60
N TRP A 100 -4.14 -3.23 19.21
CA TRP A 100 -3.20 -2.51 20.07
C TRP A 100 -3.75 -1.13 20.45
N ARG A 101 -4.28 -0.37 19.49
CA ARG A 101 -4.92 0.93 19.75
C ARG A 101 -6.04 0.81 20.79
N LYS A 102 -6.86 -0.23 20.72
CA LYS A 102 -7.92 -0.49 21.71
C LYS A 102 -7.34 -0.80 23.09
N ALA A 103 -6.28 -1.61 23.18
CA ALA A 103 -5.61 -1.93 24.43
C ALA A 103 -4.98 -0.67 25.08
N PHE A 104 -4.27 0.14 24.30
CA PHE A 104 -3.68 1.41 24.77
C PHE A 104 -4.73 2.41 25.27
N ARG A 105 -5.92 2.44 24.67
CA ARG A 105 -7.03 3.27 25.16
C ARG A 105 -7.61 2.80 26.48
N ALA A 106 -7.54 1.50 26.76
CA ALA A 106 -8.01 0.91 28.02
C ALA A 106 -6.94 1.04 29.13
N ASP A 107 -5.67 0.89 28.77
CA ASP A 107 -4.52 1.04 29.65
C ASP A 107 -3.35 1.68 28.88
N ALA A 108 -2.97 2.90 29.27
CA ALA A 108 -1.90 3.65 28.64
C ALA A 108 -0.51 2.99 28.81
N GLN A 109 -0.36 2.04 29.73
CA GLN A 109 0.86 1.26 29.92
C GLN A 109 0.86 -0.08 29.16
N ALA A 110 -0.24 -0.45 28.50
CA ALA A 110 -0.31 -1.67 27.71
C ALA A 110 0.70 -1.61 26.56
N LEU A 111 1.67 -2.52 26.54
CA LEU A 111 2.68 -2.60 25.50
C LEU A 111 2.35 -3.69 24.47
N PRO A 112 2.63 -3.48 23.17
CA PRO A 112 2.55 -4.54 22.17
C PRO A 112 3.47 -5.70 22.55
N PRO A 113 3.00 -6.96 22.49
CA PRO A 113 3.88 -8.11 22.73
C PRO A 113 5.02 -8.14 21.71
N SER A 114 6.26 -8.32 22.16
CA SER A 114 7.47 -8.24 21.32
C SER A 114 7.44 -9.21 20.12
N GLY A 115 6.91 -10.42 20.31
CA GLY A 115 6.72 -11.39 19.24
C GLY A 115 5.72 -10.94 18.16
N GLU A 116 4.70 -10.17 18.53
CA GLU A 116 3.77 -9.60 17.57
C GLU A 116 4.41 -8.45 16.78
N VAL A 117 5.21 -7.60 17.43
CA VAL A 117 5.96 -6.52 16.77
C VAL A 117 6.89 -7.09 15.70
N ALA A 118 7.66 -8.14 16.04
CA ALA A 118 8.54 -8.80 15.08
C ALA A 118 7.77 -9.36 13.87
N ARG A 119 6.60 -9.96 14.10
CA ARG A 119 5.72 -10.46 13.03
C ARG A 119 5.16 -9.33 12.17
N MET A 120 4.75 -8.21 12.77
CA MET A 120 4.25 -7.06 12.01
C MET A 120 5.34 -6.43 11.15
N ARG A 121 6.59 -6.35 11.64
CA ARG A 121 7.74 -5.93 10.82
C ARG A 121 7.94 -6.82 9.60
N LEU A 122 7.70 -8.13 9.72
CA LEU A 122 7.81 -9.05 8.58
C LEU A 122 6.71 -8.79 7.54
N TRP A 123 5.47 -8.61 7.98
CA TRP A 123 4.35 -8.28 7.08
C TRP A 123 4.59 -6.98 6.32
N VAL A 124 4.95 -5.90 7.03
CA VAL A 124 5.26 -4.60 6.41
C VAL A 124 6.44 -4.71 5.43
N ARG A 125 7.45 -5.53 5.73
CA ARG A 125 8.55 -5.81 4.78
C ARG A 125 8.09 -6.57 3.55
N ALA A 126 7.17 -7.52 3.70
CA ALA A 126 6.60 -8.25 2.57
C ALA A 126 5.77 -7.31 1.68
N GLU A 127 4.96 -6.41 2.26
CA GLU A 127 4.23 -5.38 1.53
C GLU A 127 5.16 -4.45 0.75
N MET A 128 6.25 -3.99 1.37
CA MET A 128 7.27 -3.20 0.66
C MET A 128 7.89 -3.96 -0.52
N GLY A 129 8.19 -5.25 -0.33
CA GLY A 129 8.68 -6.11 -1.42
C GLY A 129 7.68 -6.23 -2.57
N LEU A 130 6.39 -6.41 -2.27
CA LEU A 130 5.34 -6.46 -3.28
C LEU A 130 5.14 -5.12 -3.98
N ILE A 131 5.31 -3.98 -3.30
CA ILE A 131 5.32 -2.67 -3.95
C ILE A 131 6.43 -2.57 -5.00
N LEU A 132 7.63 -3.12 -4.73
CA LEU A 132 8.71 -3.14 -5.73
C LEU A 132 8.30 -3.96 -6.97
N VAL A 133 7.58 -5.07 -6.79
CA VAL A 133 7.01 -5.83 -7.91
C VAL A 133 6.02 -4.98 -8.70
N ILE A 134 5.13 -4.24 -8.02
CA ILE A 134 4.15 -3.34 -8.66
C ILE A 134 4.86 -2.25 -9.48
N VAL A 135 5.89 -1.60 -8.94
CA VAL A 135 6.64 -0.55 -9.65
C VAL A 135 7.38 -1.12 -10.86
N THR A 136 8.00 -2.29 -10.71
CA THR A 136 8.71 -2.97 -11.80
C THR A 136 7.74 -3.35 -12.93
N ALA A 137 6.58 -3.94 -12.58
CA ALA A 137 5.54 -4.26 -13.54
C ALA A 137 4.97 -3.00 -14.22
N ALA A 138 4.80 -1.89 -13.50
CA ALA A 138 4.37 -0.62 -14.09
C ALA A 138 5.39 -0.09 -15.11
N ALA A 139 6.69 -0.17 -14.80
CA ALA A 139 7.77 0.26 -15.69
C ALA A 139 7.88 -0.63 -16.95
N ALA A 140 7.71 -1.95 -16.80
CA ALA A 140 7.69 -2.89 -17.92
C ALA A 140 6.44 -2.68 -18.80
N MET A 141 5.26 -2.56 -18.18
CA MET A 141 3.98 -2.27 -18.86
C MET A 141 4.10 -1.03 -19.73
N ALA A 142 4.75 0.04 -19.26
CA ALA A 142 4.87 1.30 -19.99
C ALA A 142 5.65 1.19 -21.31
N ARG A 143 6.55 0.19 -21.43
CA ARG A 143 7.46 0.00 -22.58
C ARG A 143 7.10 -1.20 -23.46
N TRP A 144 6.07 -1.96 -23.10
CA TRP A 144 5.64 -3.14 -23.86
C TRP A 144 4.94 -2.76 -25.18
N PRO A 145 5.07 -3.57 -26.26
CA PRO A 145 5.97 -4.71 -26.40
C PRO A 145 7.39 -4.22 -26.73
N PHE A 146 8.37 -4.69 -25.97
CA PHE A 146 9.80 -4.48 -26.25
C PHE A 146 10.44 -5.82 -26.59
#